data_AF-A0A9P4IJX7-F1
#
_entry.id   AF-A0A9P4IJX7-F1
#
_cell.length_a   1.000
_cell.length_b   1.000
_cell.length_c   1.000
_cell.angle_alpha   90.00
_cell.angle_beta   90.00
_cell.angle_gamma   90.00
#
_symmetry.space_group_name_H-M   'P 1'
#
loop_
_entity.id
_entity.type
_entity.pdbx_description
1 polymer ?
#
loop_
_entity_poly.entity_id
_entity_poly.type
_entity_poly.pdbx_seq_one_letter_code
_entity_poly.pdbx_strand_id
1 'polypeptide(L)'
;MPFETPPLRVSRPIAACAPCRRTKSKCDGKLPVCSSCEKSNKADQCASNMTDARETSYVATLEARKANLEKAYAELRARRKSMINVIEAANSMPSSRKTSTAEGKDSSKRAEGRKEATNVDDLVGDFGLLSISATTRDFYGFTPETSYARFILVSATNEALPIRSTKDQDFPSRERTLRLTQDYLENTWRYLPIVDEATIWASFNGVYNSQQSTAFDHFIVHMILAVSLTSYETADAASQTEARNHLYKAISFASLVFRPGSVTSIQALLLLSLYAMLDSKHFDYWSLIGFASRAMADIGMHHDPPKSANVPKAELDMRRRVFWSLYTFDRIASMLCKRPFSFSDASINVALPSAGNTPSAALALFRLRKLQSELYAGLHQRSAWDGAENAWTFIWSEYAKLQEWFETSLTKVDVVAARIVEIEYNFCMQAASWAACHDGGVDDPGAAVTPQIDPLRSAPR
;
A
#
# COMPACT_ATOMS: atom_id res chain seq x y z
N MET A 1 10.35 -24.88 3.85
CA MET A 1 10.41 -26.10 4.67
C MET A 1 11.07 -27.18 3.82
N PRO A 2 12.33 -27.55 4.08
CA PRO A 2 12.94 -28.69 3.39
C PRO A 2 12.19 -29.97 3.78
N PHE A 3 11.94 -30.84 2.81
CA PHE A 3 11.28 -32.13 3.02
C PHE A 3 12.23 -33.06 3.78
N GLU A 4 12.20 -33.01 5.11
CA GLU A 4 12.80 -34.07 5.93
C GLU A 4 11.97 -35.35 5.71
N THR A 5 12.59 -36.36 5.09
CA THR A 5 12.01 -37.69 4.98
C THR A 5 12.03 -38.33 6.38
N PRO A 6 10.87 -38.59 7.00
CA PRO A 6 10.86 -39.16 8.35
C PRO A 6 11.46 -40.57 8.32
N PRO A 7 12.29 -40.93 9.32
CA PRO A 7 12.92 -42.25 9.36
C PRO A 7 11.84 -43.33 9.48
N LEU A 8 11.78 -44.21 8.46
CA LEU A 8 10.87 -45.35 8.43
C LEU A 8 11.16 -46.26 9.62
N ARG A 9 10.24 -46.31 10.59
CA ARG A 9 10.27 -47.26 11.69
C ARG A 9 9.27 -48.37 11.41
N VAL A 10 9.75 -49.59 11.22
CA VAL A 10 8.90 -50.79 11.22
C VAL A 10 8.47 -51.02 12.67
N SER A 11 7.17 -51.02 12.94
CA SER A 11 6.60 -51.06 14.30
C SER A 11 6.89 -52.35 15.07
N ARG A 12 7.33 -53.41 14.39
CA ARG A 12 7.95 -54.62 14.98
C ARG A 12 8.87 -55.28 13.95
N PRO A 13 10.19 -55.37 14.17
CA PRO A 13 11.04 -56.16 13.28
C PRO A 13 10.68 -57.65 13.42
N ILE A 14 10.16 -58.25 12.35
CA ILE A 14 9.77 -59.67 12.30
C ILE A 14 11.02 -60.58 12.48
N ALA A 15 12.21 -60.08 12.15
CA ALA A 15 13.48 -60.72 12.47
C ALA A 15 14.61 -59.70 12.75
N ALA A 16 15.52 -60.04 13.67
CA ALA A 16 16.75 -59.30 13.91
C ALA A 16 17.74 -59.45 12.74
N CYS A 17 18.54 -58.42 12.43
CA CYS A 17 19.55 -58.48 11.37
C CYS A 17 20.64 -59.53 11.67
N ALA A 18 21.31 -60.03 10.63
CA ALA A 18 22.27 -61.13 10.76
C ALA A 18 23.42 -60.85 11.76
N PRO A 19 23.97 -59.62 11.88
CA PRO A 19 24.96 -59.31 12.92
C PRO A 19 24.37 -59.37 14.34
N CYS A 20 23.24 -58.71 14.59
CA CYS A 20 22.59 -58.71 15.92
C CYS A 20 22.14 -60.10 16.34
N ARG A 21 21.74 -60.97 15.39
CA ARG A 21 21.42 -62.37 15.67
C ARG A 21 22.67 -63.18 16.09
N ARG A 22 23.82 -62.97 15.42
CA ARG A 22 25.09 -63.62 15.78
C ARG A 22 25.61 -63.18 17.15
N THR A 23 25.49 -61.89 17.45
CA THR A 23 25.94 -61.32 18.73
C THR A 23 24.91 -61.45 19.85
N LYS A 24 23.72 -62.03 19.58
CA LYS A 24 22.57 -62.11 20.49
C LYS A 24 22.20 -60.76 21.12
N SER A 25 22.38 -59.66 20.39
CA SER A 25 22.03 -58.31 20.84
C SER A 25 20.67 -57.86 20.31
N LYS A 26 20.01 -56.97 21.05
CA LYS A 26 18.69 -56.45 20.70
C LYS A 26 18.78 -55.59 19.42
N CYS A 27 17.96 -55.91 18.42
CA CYS A 27 17.94 -55.22 17.13
C CYS A 27 16.74 -54.27 17.04
N ASP A 28 17.01 -52.98 16.80
CA ASP A 28 15.98 -51.93 16.74
C ASP A 28 15.25 -51.85 15.39
N GLY A 29 15.67 -52.62 14.38
CA GLY A 29 14.96 -52.76 13.10
C GLY A 29 14.89 -51.52 12.21
N LYS A 30 15.62 -50.44 12.54
CA LYS A 30 15.71 -49.22 11.71
C LYS A 30 16.45 -49.51 10.40
N LEU A 31 15.97 -48.92 9.30
CA LEU A 31 16.57 -49.00 7.95
C LEU A 31 17.16 -47.63 7.58
N PRO A 32 18.32 -47.55 6.88
CA PRO A 32 19.08 -48.62 6.22
C PRO A 32 19.97 -49.46 7.15
N VAL A 33 20.34 -48.95 8.33
CA VAL A 33 21.21 -49.64 9.29
C VAL A 33 20.56 -49.55 10.68
N CYS A 34 20.56 -50.65 11.44
CA CYS A 34 20.07 -50.60 12.81
C CYS A 34 21.07 -49.88 13.71
N SER A 35 20.59 -49.16 14.73
CA SER A 35 21.43 -48.34 15.60
C SER A 35 22.53 -49.15 16.34
N SER A 36 22.34 -50.46 16.54
CA SER A 36 23.38 -51.33 17.10
C SER A 36 24.51 -51.64 16.11
N CYS A 37 24.20 -51.82 14.81
CA CYS A 37 25.19 -52.07 13.77
C CYS A 37 25.94 -50.80 13.38
N GLU A 38 25.27 -49.65 13.43
CA GLU A 38 25.88 -48.32 13.24
C GLU A 38 26.92 -48.05 14.34
N LYS A 39 26.55 -48.25 15.61
CA LYS A 39 27.48 -48.10 16.74
C LYS A 39 28.65 -49.09 16.73
N SER A 40 28.47 -50.24 16.08
CA SER A 40 29.51 -51.28 15.99
C SER A 40 30.39 -51.15 14.75
N ASN A 41 30.25 -50.06 13.96
CA ASN A 41 30.93 -49.86 12.68
C ASN A 41 30.78 -51.05 11.71
N LYS A 42 29.63 -51.74 11.74
CA LYS A 42 29.29 -52.88 10.86
C LYS A 42 28.07 -52.56 9.99
N ALA A 43 27.98 -51.31 9.53
CA ALA A 43 26.89 -50.81 8.70
C ALA A 43 26.72 -51.65 7.41
N ASP A 44 27.83 -51.97 6.77
CA ASP A 44 27.87 -52.63 5.44
C ASP A 44 27.44 -54.11 5.48
N GLN A 45 27.50 -54.73 6.67
CA GLN A 45 27.14 -56.13 6.89
C GLN A 45 25.72 -56.29 7.47
N CYS A 46 25.01 -55.18 7.65
CA CYS A 46 23.64 -55.15 8.13
C CYS A 46 22.65 -55.48 7.00
N ALA A 47 22.77 -56.69 6.42
CA ALA A 47 21.84 -57.19 5.41
C ALA A 47 20.47 -57.46 6.05
N SER A 48 19.53 -56.55 5.84
CA SER A 48 18.13 -56.72 6.21
C SER A 48 17.39 -57.37 5.03
N ASN A 49 17.06 -58.67 5.12
CA ASN A 49 16.08 -59.32 4.24
C ASN A 49 14.66 -58.84 4.61
N MET A 50 14.40 -57.54 4.45
CA MET A 50 13.18 -56.84 4.89
C MET A 50 12.66 -55.94 3.75
N THR A 51 12.64 -56.47 2.52
CA THR A 51 12.08 -55.77 1.35
C THR A 51 10.57 -55.64 1.47
N ASP A 52 9.85 -56.67 1.90
CA ASP A 52 8.39 -56.64 2.05
C ASP A 52 7.90 -55.74 3.20
N ALA A 53 8.72 -55.59 4.26
CA ALA A 53 8.36 -54.76 5.42
C ALA A 53 8.48 -53.25 5.14
N ARG A 54 9.26 -52.85 4.11
CA ARG A 54 9.34 -51.44 3.67
C ARG A 54 8.04 -51.00 3.04
N GLU A 55 7.46 -51.83 2.17
CA GLU A 55 6.21 -51.53 1.46
C GLU A 55 5.04 -51.39 2.44
N THR A 56 4.93 -52.27 3.44
CA THR A 56 3.88 -52.17 4.47
C THR A 56 4.03 -50.94 5.36
N SER A 57 5.26 -50.52 5.69
CA SER A 57 5.49 -49.34 6.53
C SER A 57 5.20 -48.02 5.81
N TYR A 58 5.54 -47.94 4.51
CA TYR A 58 5.30 -46.75 3.71
C TYR A 58 3.81 -46.58 3.40
N VAL A 59 3.13 -47.69 3.04
CA VAL A 59 1.68 -47.71 2.83
C VAL A 59 0.95 -47.28 4.10
N ALA A 60 1.32 -47.78 5.28
CA ALA A 60 0.71 -47.36 6.55
C ALA A 60 0.90 -45.87 6.85
N THR A 61 2.08 -45.29 6.55
CA THR A 61 2.29 -43.84 6.72
C THR A 61 1.49 -43.00 5.74
N LEU A 62 1.34 -43.46 4.49
CA LEU A 62 0.53 -42.79 3.48
C LEU A 62 -0.97 -42.87 3.82
N GLU A 63 -1.44 -44.01 4.31
CA GLU A 63 -2.82 -44.20 4.76
C GLU A 63 -3.14 -43.30 5.96
N ALA A 64 -2.24 -43.18 6.95
CA ALA A 64 -2.41 -42.26 8.07
C ALA A 64 -2.43 -40.79 7.60
N ARG A 65 -1.58 -40.43 6.63
CA ARG A 65 -1.56 -39.07 6.06
C ARG A 65 -2.81 -38.77 5.25
N LYS A 66 -3.30 -39.75 4.47
CA LYS A 66 -4.57 -39.66 3.74
C LYS A 66 -5.74 -39.45 4.70
N ALA A 67 -5.82 -40.23 5.78
CA ALA A 67 -6.85 -40.08 6.80
C ALA A 67 -6.82 -38.70 7.48
N ASN A 68 -5.64 -38.16 7.77
CA ASN A 68 -5.49 -36.82 8.34
C ASN A 68 -5.91 -35.72 7.36
N LEU A 69 -5.55 -35.85 6.08
CA LEU A 69 -5.94 -34.91 5.04
C LEU A 69 -7.44 -34.97 4.75
N GLU A 70 -8.04 -36.17 4.74
CA GLU A 70 -9.49 -36.34 4.59
C GLU A 70 -10.25 -35.74 5.77
N LYS A 71 -9.74 -35.89 7.00
CA LYS A 71 -10.31 -35.24 8.19
C LYS A 71 -10.23 -33.72 8.10
N ALA A 72 -9.07 -33.17 7.74
CA ALA A 72 -8.89 -31.72 7.56
C ALA A 72 -9.77 -31.17 6.44
N TYR A 73 -9.92 -31.91 5.34
CA TYR A 73 -10.79 -31.56 4.22
C TYR A 73 -12.28 -31.60 4.63
N ALA A 74 -12.70 -32.62 5.39
CA ALA A 74 -14.05 -32.72 5.91
C ALA A 74 -14.37 -31.57 6.87
N GLU A 75 -13.43 -31.16 7.72
CA GLU A 75 -13.58 -30.03 8.62
C GLU A 75 -13.68 -28.70 7.86
N LEU A 76 -12.82 -28.47 6.87
CA LEU A 76 -12.89 -27.29 5.99
C LEU A 76 -14.19 -27.25 5.17
N ARG A 77 -14.66 -28.40 4.69
CA ARG A 77 -15.93 -28.51 3.96
C ARG A 77 -17.14 -28.27 4.86
N ALA A 78 -17.09 -28.74 6.11
CA ALA A 78 -18.11 -28.44 7.11
C ALA A 78 -18.14 -26.95 7.44
N ARG A 79 -16.97 -26.32 7.65
CA ARG A 79 -16.85 -24.86 7.86
C ARG A 79 -17.40 -24.06 6.68
N ARG A 80 -17.09 -24.47 5.44
CA ARG A 80 -17.64 -23.83 4.23
C ARG A 80 -19.16 -23.99 4.15
N LYS A 81 -19.71 -25.15 4.51
CA LYS A 81 -21.16 -25.38 4.53
C LYS A 81 -21.86 -24.54 5.62
N SER A 82 -21.25 -24.42 6.80
CA SER A 82 -21.72 -23.52 7.86
C SER A 82 -21.71 -22.06 7.42
N MET A 83 -20.69 -21.63 6.67
CA MET A 83 -20.58 -20.26 6.13
C MET A 83 -21.64 -19.98 5.06
N ILE A 84 -21.94 -20.94 4.20
CA ILE A 84 -23.02 -20.82 3.19
C ILE A 84 -24.40 -20.77 3.88
N ASN A 85 -24.64 -21.60 4.91
CA ASN A 85 -25.89 -21.59 5.66
C ASN A 85 -26.13 -20.25 6.40
N VAL A 86 -25.08 -19.57 6.88
CA VAL A 86 -25.20 -18.24 7.49
C VAL A 86 -25.60 -17.18 6.45
N ILE A 87 -25.09 -17.30 5.22
CA ILE A 87 -25.45 -16.40 4.11
C ILE A 87 -26.89 -16.66 3.62
N GLU A 88 -27.31 -17.93 3.53
CA GLU A 88 -28.70 -18.28 3.18
C GLU A 88 -29.71 -17.92 4.29
N ALA A 89 -29.32 -18.03 5.57
CA ALA A 89 -30.14 -17.56 6.70
C ALA A 89 -30.31 -16.03 6.71
N ALA A 90 -29.28 -15.28 6.28
CA ALA A 90 -29.37 -13.83 6.10
C ALA A 90 -30.30 -13.45 4.93
N ASN A 91 -30.31 -14.25 3.85
CA ASN A 91 -31.15 -14.03 2.68
C ASN A 91 -32.61 -14.51 2.85
N SER A 92 -32.92 -15.31 3.88
CA SER A 92 -34.26 -15.86 4.14
C SER A 92 -35.02 -15.18 5.28
N MET A 93 -34.47 -14.12 5.89
CA MET A 93 -35.26 -13.25 6.76
C MET A 93 -36.34 -12.50 5.96
N PRO A 94 -37.63 -12.56 6.34
CA PRO A 94 -38.68 -11.88 5.60
C PRO A 94 -38.50 -10.36 5.68
N SER A 95 -38.30 -9.71 4.53
CA SER A 95 -38.49 -8.27 4.39
C SER A 95 -39.95 -7.94 4.67
N SER A 96 -40.26 -7.46 5.89
CA SER A 96 -41.56 -6.87 6.21
C SER A 96 -41.67 -5.50 5.54
N ARG A 97 -41.79 -5.50 4.21
CA ARG A 97 -42.24 -4.35 3.43
C ARG A 97 -43.76 -4.28 3.58
N LYS A 98 -44.23 -3.63 4.66
CA LYS A 98 -45.63 -3.19 4.74
C LYS A 98 -45.76 -1.89 3.95
N THR A 99 -46.35 -2.01 2.78
CA THR A 99 -47.02 -0.92 2.08
C THR A 99 -48.28 -0.53 2.87
N SER A 100 -48.35 0.72 3.33
CA SER A 100 -49.62 1.36 3.66
C SER A 100 -49.60 2.81 3.19
N THR A 101 -50.43 3.05 2.19
CA THR A 101 -50.97 4.34 1.76
C THR A 101 -51.74 5.04 2.89
N ALA A 102 -51.49 6.34 3.09
CA ALA A 102 -52.47 7.43 3.34
C ALA A 102 -51.89 8.57 4.22
N GLU A 103 -51.80 9.75 3.60
CA GLU A 103 -52.04 11.13 4.08
C GLU A 103 -51.75 11.55 5.55
N GLY A 104 -50.95 12.65 5.70
CA GLY A 104 -51.24 13.70 6.69
C GLY A 104 -50.13 14.12 7.69
N LYS A 105 -49.62 15.35 7.49
CA LYS A 105 -49.00 16.32 8.43
C LYS A 105 -47.49 16.23 8.78
N ASP A 106 -46.80 17.28 8.33
CA ASP A 106 -45.43 17.70 8.64
C ASP A 106 -45.26 18.17 10.10
N SER A 107 -44.48 17.42 10.88
CA SER A 107 -43.70 17.95 12.02
C SER A 107 -42.67 16.94 12.59
N SER A 108 -42.73 15.66 12.22
CA SER A 108 -41.83 14.59 12.74
C SER A 108 -40.52 14.38 11.96
N LYS A 109 -40.41 14.86 10.71
CA LYS A 109 -39.29 14.51 9.79
C LYS A 109 -37.89 14.88 10.28
N ARG A 110 -37.74 15.91 11.12
CA ARG A 110 -36.44 16.32 11.68
C ARG A 110 -35.95 15.42 12.82
N ALA A 111 -36.86 14.81 13.57
CA ALA A 111 -36.51 13.89 14.66
C ALA A 111 -36.18 12.49 14.13
N GLU A 112 -36.88 12.04 13.09
CA GLU A 112 -36.60 10.79 12.39
C GLU A 112 -35.30 10.85 11.59
N GLY A 113 -35.01 11.94 10.87
CA GLY A 113 -33.73 12.10 10.15
C GLY A 113 -32.52 12.17 11.07
N ARG A 114 -32.67 12.67 12.31
CA ARG A 114 -31.58 12.68 13.31
C ARG A 114 -31.35 11.30 13.93
N LYS A 115 -32.41 10.52 14.13
CA LYS A 115 -32.33 9.12 14.58
C LYS A 115 -31.77 8.21 13.50
N GLU A 116 -32.12 8.45 12.24
CA GLU A 116 -31.58 7.73 11.09
C GLU A 116 -30.10 8.07 10.90
N ALA A 117 -29.70 9.33 11.02
CA ALA A 117 -28.29 9.72 10.98
C ALA A 117 -27.48 9.10 12.14
N THR A 118 -27.99 9.07 13.37
CA THR A 118 -27.29 8.39 14.48
C THR A 118 -27.24 6.89 14.30
N ASN A 119 -28.28 6.27 13.74
CA ASN A 119 -28.26 4.83 13.45
C ASN A 119 -27.31 4.49 12.31
N VAL A 120 -27.15 5.36 11.30
CA VAL A 120 -26.15 5.21 10.24
C VAL A 120 -24.74 5.43 10.81
N ASP A 121 -24.55 6.40 11.70
CA ASP A 121 -23.25 6.64 12.37
C ASP A 121 -22.85 5.47 13.29
N ASP A 122 -23.81 4.88 14.02
CA ASP A 122 -23.60 3.65 14.80
C ASP A 122 -23.32 2.45 13.88
N LEU A 123 -23.99 2.35 12.73
CA LEU A 123 -23.76 1.26 11.77
C LEU A 123 -22.41 1.40 11.03
N VAL A 124 -21.98 2.64 10.74
CA VAL A 124 -20.66 2.95 10.15
C VAL A 124 -19.56 2.77 11.20
N GLY A 125 -19.83 3.10 12.47
CA GLY A 125 -18.99 2.78 13.62
C GLY A 125 -18.83 1.27 13.79
N ASP A 126 -19.90 0.50 13.65
CA ASP A 126 -19.87 -0.97 13.69
C ASP A 126 -19.19 -1.57 12.46
N PHE A 127 -19.31 -0.98 11.27
CA PHE A 127 -18.54 -1.40 10.07
C PHE A 127 -17.06 -1.05 10.18
N GLY A 128 -16.71 0.07 10.81
CA GLY A 128 -15.34 0.43 11.18
C GLY A 128 -14.77 -0.54 12.22
N LEU A 129 -15.56 -0.86 13.24
CA LEU A 129 -15.25 -1.85 14.26
C LEU A 129 -15.12 -3.26 13.67
N LEU A 130 -15.91 -3.60 12.64
CA LEU A 130 -15.85 -4.86 11.90
C LEU A 130 -14.71 -4.91 10.90
N SER A 131 -14.25 -3.78 10.34
CA SER A 131 -13.07 -3.74 9.47
C SER A 131 -11.78 -3.89 10.28
N ILE A 132 -11.76 -3.29 11.46
CA ILE A 132 -10.72 -3.49 12.48
C ILE A 132 -10.85 -4.89 13.10
N SER A 133 -12.06 -5.41 13.31
CA SER A 133 -12.30 -6.77 13.86
C SER A 133 -12.08 -7.89 12.87
N ALA A 134 -12.35 -7.71 11.58
CA ALA A 134 -12.10 -8.72 10.55
C ALA A 134 -10.61 -8.89 10.25
N THR A 135 -9.81 -7.85 10.51
CA THR A 135 -8.34 -7.94 10.51
C THR A 135 -7.76 -8.41 11.85
N THR A 136 -8.52 -8.38 12.95
CA THR A 136 -8.04 -8.79 14.29
C THR A 136 -8.63 -10.09 14.83
N ARG A 137 -9.69 -10.67 14.24
CA ARG A 137 -10.31 -11.91 14.75
C ARG A 137 -9.45 -13.16 14.64
N ASP A 138 -8.40 -13.11 13.81
CA ASP A 138 -7.36 -14.16 13.72
C ASP A 138 -6.01 -13.75 14.33
N PHE A 139 -5.91 -12.59 15.00
CA PHE A 139 -4.67 -12.16 15.67
C PHE A 139 -4.77 -12.29 17.19
N TYR A 140 -3.92 -13.15 17.77
CA TYR A 140 -3.65 -13.24 19.20
C TYR A 140 -3.02 -11.94 19.74
N GLY A 141 -3.80 -10.86 19.88
CA GLY A 141 -3.29 -9.57 20.37
C GLY A 141 -2.11 -9.00 19.56
N PHE A 142 -1.64 -7.81 19.94
CA PHE A 142 -0.37 -7.30 19.44
C PHE A 142 0.76 -7.95 20.24
N THR A 143 1.37 -9.01 19.74
CA THR A 143 2.72 -9.37 20.19
C THR A 143 3.72 -8.41 19.50
N PRO A 144 4.93 -8.20 20.06
CA PRO A 144 5.99 -7.44 19.36
C PRO A 144 6.30 -7.99 17.96
N GLU A 145 5.95 -9.25 17.73
CA GLU A 145 6.16 -9.97 16.47
C GLU A 145 5.10 -9.61 15.41
N THR A 146 3.96 -9.04 15.80
CA THR A 146 2.76 -8.88 14.96
C THR A 146 2.16 -7.46 15.00
N SER A 147 3.01 -6.44 14.90
CA SER A 147 2.56 -5.04 14.88
C SER A 147 1.90 -4.64 13.56
N TYR A 148 0.95 -3.68 13.61
CA TYR A 148 0.31 -3.08 12.43
C TYR A 148 1.36 -2.54 11.43
N ALA A 149 2.42 -1.93 11.95
CA ALA A 149 3.54 -1.48 11.15
C ALA A 149 4.23 -2.61 10.39
N ARG A 150 4.44 -3.77 11.03
CA ARG A 150 5.04 -4.93 10.37
C ARG A 150 4.13 -5.51 9.30
N PHE A 151 2.82 -5.52 9.51
CA PHE A 151 1.86 -5.95 8.51
C PHE A 151 1.90 -5.06 7.25
N ILE A 152 1.93 -3.73 7.42
CA ILE A 152 2.09 -2.78 6.32
C ILE A 152 3.39 -3.05 5.57
N LEU A 153 4.50 -3.12 6.29
CA LEU A 153 5.83 -3.30 5.69
C LEU A 153 5.92 -4.60 4.92
N VAL A 154 5.49 -5.73 5.50
CA VAL A 154 5.52 -7.04 4.82
C VAL A 154 4.63 -7.05 3.57
N SER A 155 3.47 -6.40 3.63
CA SER A 155 2.55 -6.31 2.49
C SER A 155 3.07 -5.40 1.38
N ALA A 156 3.88 -4.41 1.74
CA ALA A 156 4.46 -3.43 0.82
C ALA A 156 5.86 -3.79 0.32
N THR A 157 6.52 -4.81 0.86
CA THR A 157 7.86 -5.23 0.40
C THR A 157 7.73 -6.30 -0.69
N ASN A 158 8.26 -6.02 -1.88
CA ASN A 158 8.33 -6.96 -3.00
C ASN A 158 9.53 -7.90 -2.84
N GLU A 159 10.72 -7.32 -2.75
CA GLU A 159 11.98 -8.04 -2.56
C GLU A 159 12.57 -7.71 -1.19
N ALA A 160 13.30 -8.66 -0.62
CA ALA A 160 14.04 -8.41 0.62
C ALA A 160 15.08 -7.32 0.39
N LEU A 161 15.09 -6.32 1.26
CA LEU A 161 16.07 -5.24 1.19
C LEU A 161 17.50 -5.81 1.35
N PRO A 162 18.50 -5.26 0.64
CA PRO A 162 19.88 -5.74 0.72
C PRO A 162 20.47 -5.51 2.12
N ILE A 163 21.27 -6.46 2.63
CA ILE A 163 21.81 -6.45 4.01
C ILE A 163 22.37 -5.06 4.39
N ARG A 164 21.90 -4.54 5.54
CA ARG A 164 22.35 -3.25 6.10
C ARG A 164 23.88 -3.24 6.22
N SER A 165 24.50 -2.17 5.71
CA SER A 165 25.93 -1.97 5.92
C SER A 165 26.19 -1.61 7.39
N THR A 166 27.13 -2.30 8.03
CA THR A 166 27.46 -2.17 9.47
C THR A 166 28.26 -0.91 9.82
N LYS A 167 28.53 -0.03 8.85
CA LYS A 167 29.13 1.29 9.12
C LYS A 167 28.06 2.18 9.74
N ASP A 168 27.84 2.02 11.03
CA ASP A 168 26.91 2.82 11.83
C ASP A 168 27.41 4.26 11.93
N GLN A 169 26.98 5.11 11.00
CA GLN A 169 26.85 6.54 11.22
C GLN A 169 25.35 6.83 11.36
N ASP A 170 24.93 7.36 12.52
CA ASP A 170 23.54 7.71 12.79
C ASP A 170 23.04 8.80 11.87
N PHE A 171 23.76 9.90 11.82
CA PHE A 171 23.50 10.96 10.88
C PHE A 171 24.81 11.46 10.26
N PRO A 172 24.77 11.98 9.02
CA PRO A 172 25.89 12.69 8.42
C PRO A 172 26.29 13.91 9.27
N SER A 173 27.38 14.57 8.88
CA SER A 173 27.71 15.89 9.45
C SER A 173 26.52 16.85 9.32
N ARG A 174 26.33 17.72 10.31
CA ARG A 174 25.20 18.67 10.35
C ARG A 174 25.09 19.51 9.07
N GLU A 175 26.23 19.93 8.51
CA GLU A 175 26.30 20.69 7.27
C GLU A 175 25.82 19.87 6.06
N ARG A 176 26.21 18.60 5.96
CA ARG A 176 25.80 17.73 4.85
C ARG A 176 24.30 17.45 4.90
N THR A 177 23.77 17.17 6.09
CA THR A 177 22.32 16.96 6.27
C THR A 177 21.52 18.22 6.01
N LEU A 178 22.05 19.40 6.37
CA LEU A 178 21.44 20.68 6.03
C LEU A 178 21.28 20.82 4.51
N ARG A 179 22.35 20.57 3.74
CA ARG A 179 22.32 20.64 2.27
C ARG A 179 21.32 19.65 1.67
N LEU A 180 21.29 18.40 2.14
CA LEU A 180 20.33 17.39 1.67
C LEU A 180 18.88 17.76 2.04
N THR A 181 18.67 18.36 3.20
CA THR A 181 17.33 18.82 3.61
C THR A 181 16.86 19.99 2.75
N GLN A 182 17.75 20.91 2.38
CA GLN A 182 17.45 22.00 1.44
C GLN A 182 17.11 21.45 0.05
N ASP A 183 17.90 20.51 -0.45
CA ASP A 183 17.66 19.81 -1.71
C ASP A 183 16.26 19.15 -1.72
N TYR A 184 15.89 18.45 -0.65
CA TYR A 184 14.54 17.92 -0.49
C TYR A 184 13.45 18.99 -0.57
N LEU A 185 13.65 20.12 0.11
CA LEU A 185 12.66 21.20 0.15
C LEU A 185 12.45 21.82 -1.24
N GLU A 186 13.54 22.03 -1.98
CA GLU A 186 13.52 22.63 -3.32
C GLU A 186 12.96 21.68 -4.38
N ASN A 187 13.34 20.39 -4.33
CA ASN A 187 13.06 19.43 -5.40
C ASN A 187 11.87 18.51 -5.14
N THR A 188 11.50 18.27 -3.89
CA THR A 188 10.43 17.30 -3.56
C THR A 188 9.27 17.94 -2.81
N TRP A 189 9.54 18.63 -1.70
CA TRP A 189 8.51 19.24 -0.85
C TRP A 189 7.67 20.29 -1.60
N ARG A 190 8.29 21.02 -2.54
CA ARG A 190 7.64 22.02 -3.40
C ARG A 190 6.44 21.48 -4.18
N TYR A 191 6.43 20.18 -4.48
CA TYR A 191 5.36 19.48 -5.19
C TYR A 191 4.48 18.67 -4.25
N LEU A 192 5.06 18.13 -3.18
CA LEU A 192 4.41 17.24 -2.21
C LEU A 192 4.69 17.72 -0.78
N PRO A 193 4.01 18.77 -0.31
CA PRO A 193 4.21 19.33 1.03
C PRO A 193 3.52 18.47 2.10
N ILE A 194 4.04 17.25 2.31
CA ILE A 194 3.48 16.24 3.23
C ILE A 194 3.65 16.65 4.70
N VAL A 195 4.77 17.29 5.03
CA VAL A 195 5.12 17.77 6.38
C VAL A 195 5.34 19.28 6.31
N ASP A 196 4.99 20.02 7.35
CA ASP A 196 5.22 21.46 7.38
C ASP A 196 6.71 21.79 7.45
N GLU A 197 7.14 22.84 6.76
CA GLU A 197 8.55 23.22 6.70
C GLU A 197 9.13 23.54 8.08
N ALA A 198 8.36 24.23 8.94
CA ALA A 198 8.81 24.53 10.30
C ALA A 198 9.03 23.26 11.13
N THR A 199 8.17 22.24 10.93
CA THR A 199 8.32 20.94 11.58
C THR A 199 9.57 20.22 11.09
N ILE A 200 9.88 20.25 9.79
CA ILE A 200 11.10 19.65 9.24
C ILE A 200 12.35 20.25 9.90
N TRP A 201 12.41 21.58 10.00
CA TRP A 201 13.54 22.28 10.64
C TRP A 201 13.60 22.03 12.15
N ALA A 202 12.44 21.93 12.82
CA ALA A 202 12.38 21.59 14.23
C ALA A 202 12.90 20.16 14.48
N SER A 203 12.46 19.17 13.69
CA SER A 203 12.92 17.79 13.76
C SER A 203 14.43 17.69 13.48
N PHE A 204 14.95 18.40 12.48
CA PHE A 204 16.38 18.48 12.20
C PHE A 204 17.17 18.97 13.42
N ASN A 205 16.78 20.11 13.99
CA ASN A 205 17.47 20.66 15.15
C ASN A 205 17.34 19.76 16.39
N GLY A 206 16.18 19.14 16.62
CA GLY A 206 15.93 18.23 17.74
C GLY A 206 16.83 16.99 17.68
N VAL A 207 16.97 16.39 16.50
CA VAL A 207 17.81 15.20 16.29
C VAL A 207 19.30 15.50 16.55
N TYR A 208 19.81 16.65 16.09
CA TYR A 208 21.23 17.01 16.26
C TYR A 208 21.59 17.57 17.63
N ASN A 209 20.65 18.23 18.32
CA ASN A 209 20.90 18.84 19.62
C ASN A 209 20.55 17.92 20.80
N SER A 210 20.12 16.68 20.53
CA SER A 210 19.67 15.69 21.53
C SER A 210 18.58 16.23 22.48
N GLN A 211 17.80 17.22 22.04
CA GLN A 211 16.67 17.77 22.79
C GLN A 211 15.40 17.03 22.36
N GLN A 212 14.75 16.32 23.30
CA GLN A 212 13.40 15.70 23.20
C GLN A 212 12.93 15.33 21.77
N SER A 213 13.75 14.60 21.01
CA SER A 213 13.37 14.17 19.67
C SER A 213 12.46 12.94 19.74
N THR A 214 11.32 13.02 19.06
CA THR A 214 10.35 11.93 19.00
C THR A 214 10.78 10.87 17.98
N ALA A 215 10.16 9.69 18.02
CA ALA A 215 10.36 8.67 16.99
C ALA A 215 9.94 9.18 15.59
N PHE A 216 8.96 10.08 15.53
CA PHE A 216 8.51 10.70 14.29
C PHE A 216 9.55 11.67 13.72
N ASP A 217 10.25 12.43 14.58
CA ASP A 217 11.33 13.34 14.14
C ASP A 217 12.48 12.55 13.48
N HIS A 218 12.91 11.45 14.11
CA HIS A 218 13.93 10.58 13.52
C HIS A 218 13.45 9.94 12.21
N PHE A 219 12.19 9.53 12.15
CA PHE A 219 11.59 8.97 10.94
C PHE A 219 11.61 9.98 9.79
N ILE A 220 11.13 11.21 10.01
CA ILE A 220 11.10 12.25 8.98
C ILE A 220 12.51 12.57 8.48
N VAL A 221 13.46 12.83 9.39
CA VAL A 221 14.83 13.21 8.98
C VAL A 221 15.49 12.08 8.19
N HIS A 222 15.36 10.83 8.62
CA HIS A 222 15.88 9.70 7.85
C HIS A 222 15.19 9.52 6.49
N MET A 223 13.87 9.69 6.41
CA MET A 223 13.15 9.59 5.13
C MET A 223 13.54 10.71 4.17
N ILE A 224 13.68 11.94 4.65
CA ILE A 224 14.16 13.08 3.85
C ILE A 224 15.55 12.80 3.28
N LEU A 225 16.47 12.33 4.12
CA LEU A 225 17.82 11.97 3.68
C LEU A 225 17.80 10.83 2.65
N ALA A 226 17.01 9.79 2.90
CA ALA A 226 16.87 8.65 1.99
C ALA A 226 16.32 9.09 0.63
N VAL A 227 15.29 9.93 0.60
CA VAL A 227 14.69 10.46 -0.63
C VAL A 227 15.70 11.33 -1.38
N SER A 228 16.32 12.31 -0.72
CA SER A 228 17.27 13.24 -1.36
C SER A 228 18.47 12.51 -1.99
N LEU A 229 19.04 11.55 -1.26
CA LEU A 229 20.18 10.75 -1.75
C LEU A 229 19.80 9.83 -2.91
N THR A 230 18.53 9.40 -2.99
CA THR A 230 18.04 8.55 -4.09
C THR A 230 17.66 9.37 -5.31
N SER A 231 17.07 10.54 -5.10
CA SER A 231 16.62 11.45 -6.17
C SER A 231 17.76 12.21 -6.85
N TYR A 232 18.97 12.19 -6.29
CA TYR A 232 20.12 12.92 -6.83
C TYR A 232 20.53 12.36 -8.21
N GLU A 233 20.54 13.21 -9.24
CA GLU A 233 20.76 12.80 -10.65
C GLU A 233 22.09 12.07 -10.89
N THR A 234 23.11 12.32 -10.05
CA THR A 234 24.42 11.65 -10.09
C THR A 234 24.63 10.75 -8.86
N ALA A 235 23.60 9.99 -8.45
CA ALA A 235 23.70 9.13 -7.28
C ALA A 235 24.68 7.96 -7.49
N ASP A 236 25.89 8.12 -6.94
CA ASP A 236 26.90 7.05 -6.86
C ASP A 236 26.37 5.84 -6.06
N ALA A 237 26.94 4.66 -6.30
CA ALA A 237 26.62 3.44 -5.55
C ALA A 237 26.79 3.60 -4.03
N ALA A 238 27.71 4.48 -3.59
CA ALA A 238 27.89 4.85 -2.19
C ALA A 238 26.67 5.61 -1.65
N SER A 239 26.19 6.63 -2.37
CA SER A 239 25.01 7.42 -2.01
C SER A 239 23.75 6.57 -1.94
N GLN A 240 23.56 5.64 -2.89
CA GLN A 240 22.44 4.68 -2.86
C GLN A 240 22.52 3.71 -1.67
N THR A 241 23.73 3.36 -1.23
CA THR A 241 23.92 2.54 -0.02
C THR A 241 23.60 3.34 1.24
N GLU A 242 24.02 4.61 1.29
CA GLU A 242 23.69 5.53 2.38
C GLU A 242 22.18 5.80 2.48
N ALA A 243 21.51 6.03 1.34
CA ALA A 243 20.06 6.19 1.27
C ALA A 243 19.33 4.98 1.88
N ARG A 244 19.72 3.77 1.49
CA ARG A 244 19.17 2.52 2.03
C ARG A 244 19.42 2.36 3.53
N ASN A 245 20.60 2.75 4.01
CA ASN A 245 20.89 2.72 5.45
C ASN A 245 19.96 3.67 6.23
N HIS A 246 19.68 4.86 5.70
CA HIS A 246 18.71 5.77 6.31
C HIS A 246 17.28 5.23 6.26
N LEU A 247 16.86 4.63 5.15
CA LEU A 247 15.58 3.92 5.06
C LEU A 247 15.46 2.83 6.15
N TYR A 248 16.49 2.00 6.33
CA TYR A 248 16.48 0.97 7.38
C TYR A 248 16.30 1.54 8.78
N LYS A 249 16.96 2.68 9.06
CA LYS A 249 16.80 3.38 10.33
C LYS A 249 15.38 3.95 10.46
N ALA A 250 14.82 4.57 9.44
CA ALA A 250 13.43 5.03 9.44
C ALA A 250 12.45 3.88 9.72
N ILE A 251 12.57 2.76 9.00
CA ILE A 251 11.71 1.57 9.18
C ILE A 251 11.80 0.99 10.59
N SER A 252 12.95 1.10 11.26
CA SER A 252 13.08 0.66 12.66
C SER A 252 12.16 1.41 13.63
N PHE A 253 11.78 2.65 13.29
CA PHE A 253 10.80 3.45 14.04
C PHE A 253 9.35 3.21 13.60
N ALA A 254 9.10 2.38 12.58
CA ALA A 254 7.76 2.22 11.99
C ALA A 254 6.71 1.75 13.01
N SER A 255 7.06 0.88 13.96
CA SER A 255 6.14 0.43 15.02
C SER A 255 5.65 1.56 15.92
N LEU A 256 6.44 2.62 16.07
CA LEU A 256 6.10 3.79 16.88
C LEU A 256 5.38 4.87 16.08
N VAL A 257 5.57 4.90 14.75
CA VAL A 257 5.08 5.96 13.87
C VAL A 257 3.80 5.56 13.14
N PHE A 258 3.66 4.32 12.68
CA PHE A 258 2.46 3.82 12.02
C PHE A 258 1.39 3.48 13.05
N ARG A 259 0.74 4.53 13.57
CA ARG A 259 -0.37 4.45 14.53
C ARG A 259 -1.69 4.71 13.84
N PRO A 260 -2.67 3.79 13.90
CA PRO A 260 -4.03 4.05 13.45
C PRO A 260 -4.60 5.32 14.10
N GLY A 261 -5.48 6.03 13.39
CA GLY A 261 -6.14 7.22 13.93
C GLY A 261 -5.33 8.53 13.92
N SER A 262 -4.10 8.55 13.38
CA SER A 262 -3.25 9.75 13.39
C SER A 262 -2.91 10.27 11.99
N VAL A 263 -2.98 11.58 11.79
CA VAL A 263 -2.48 12.28 10.59
C VAL A 263 -0.98 12.06 10.41
N THR A 264 -0.21 12.00 11.51
CA THR A 264 1.25 11.75 11.46
C THR A 264 1.59 10.38 10.88
N SER A 265 0.73 9.38 11.13
CA SER A 265 0.88 8.06 10.52
C SER A 265 0.68 8.12 9.01
N ILE A 266 -0.31 8.89 8.53
CA ILE A 266 -0.54 9.09 7.10
C ILE A 266 0.66 9.80 6.48
N GLN A 267 1.17 10.88 7.11
CA GLN A 267 2.37 11.56 6.65
C GLN A 267 3.57 10.62 6.52
N ALA A 268 3.79 9.76 7.51
CA ALA A 268 4.86 8.78 7.47
C ALA A 268 4.67 7.73 6.36
N LEU A 269 3.44 7.25 6.15
CA LEU A 269 3.11 6.36 5.04
C LEU A 269 3.35 7.03 3.68
N LEU A 270 3.01 8.31 3.54
CA LEU A 270 3.25 9.08 2.30
C LEU A 270 4.73 9.29 2.04
N LEU A 271 5.53 9.58 3.08
CA LEU A 271 7.00 9.67 2.95
C LEU A 271 7.60 8.32 2.53
N LEU A 272 7.12 7.20 3.09
CA LEU A 272 7.56 5.88 2.67
C LEU A 272 7.11 5.56 1.23
N SER A 273 5.89 5.95 0.87
CA SER A 273 5.35 5.80 -0.50
C SER A 273 6.18 6.58 -1.51
N LEU A 274 6.60 7.79 -1.15
CA LEU A 274 7.49 8.63 -1.96
C LEU A 274 8.83 7.93 -2.23
N TYR A 275 9.47 7.36 -1.20
CA TYR A 275 10.68 6.56 -1.40
C TYR A 275 10.41 5.31 -2.25
N ALA A 276 9.29 4.62 -2.00
CA ALA A 276 8.92 3.41 -2.74
C ALA A 276 8.71 3.66 -4.25
N MET A 277 8.30 4.86 -4.65
CA MET A 277 8.24 5.22 -6.07
C MET A 277 9.64 5.36 -6.70
N LEU A 278 10.64 5.79 -5.93
CA LEU A 278 12.03 5.89 -6.39
C LEU A 278 12.71 4.51 -6.43
N ASP A 279 12.28 3.59 -5.58
CA ASP A 279 12.80 2.22 -5.46
C ASP A 279 11.68 1.17 -5.60
N SER A 280 11.11 1.10 -6.81
CA SER A 280 10.01 0.18 -7.15
C SER A 280 10.41 -1.30 -7.14
N LYS A 281 11.72 -1.59 -7.12
CA LYS A 281 12.24 -2.95 -7.03
C LYS A 281 11.93 -3.57 -5.66
N HIS A 282 12.16 -2.84 -4.58
CA HIS A 282 12.02 -3.38 -3.24
C HIS A 282 10.64 -3.12 -2.63
N PHE A 283 9.94 -2.07 -3.06
CA PHE A 283 8.65 -1.70 -2.50
C PHE A 283 7.53 -1.64 -3.53
N ASP A 284 6.35 -2.09 -3.12
CA ASP A 284 5.09 -1.83 -3.80
C ASP A 284 4.47 -0.54 -3.25
N TYR A 285 4.73 0.55 -3.96
CA TYR A 285 4.19 1.87 -3.64
C TYR A 285 2.65 1.91 -3.71
N TRP A 286 2.00 1.09 -4.56
CA TRP A 286 0.53 1.06 -4.67
C TRP A 286 -0.11 0.51 -3.40
N SER A 287 0.45 -0.56 -2.82
CA SER A 287 -0.02 -1.10 -1.55
C SER A 287 0.11 -0.08 -0.41
N LEU A 288 1.22 0.66 -0.34
CA LEU A 288 1.43 1.72 0.66
C LEU A 288 0.40 2.85 0.54
N ILE A 289 0.13 3.29 -0.69
CA ILE A 289 -0.94 4.26 -0.97
C ILE A 289 -2.30 3.70 -0.55
N GLY A 290 -2.59 2.43 -0.82
CA GLY A 290 -3.82 1.78 -0.36
C GLY A 290 -3.97 1.73 1.17
N PHE A 291 -2.87 1.55 1.91
CA PHE A 291 -2.88 1.68 3.37
C PHE A 291 -3.15 3.12 3.81
N ALA A 292 -2.48 4.10 3.19
CA ALA A 292 -2.68 5.52 3.49
C ALA A 292 -4.12 5.99 3.18
N SER A 293 -4.69 5.56 2.04
CA SER A 293 -6.08 5.84 1.63
C SER A 293 -7.09 5.32 2.65
N ARG A 294 -6.90 4.09 3.15
CA ARG A 294 -7.76 3.53 4.20
C ARG A 294 -7.61 4.27 5.52
N ALA A 295 -6.38 4.58 5.95
CA ALA A 295 -6.14 5.34 7.17
C ALA A 295 -6.73 6.76 7.09
N MET A 296 -6.66 7.41 5.93
CA MET A 296 -7.27 8.70 5.65
C MET A 296 -8.81 8.64 5.75
N ALA A 297 -9.41 7.59 5.16
CA ALA A 297 -10.85 7.38 5.24
C ALA A 297 -11.32 7.13 6.69
N ASP A 298 -10.58 6.29 7.43
CA ASP A 298 -10.86 5.94 8.83
C ASP A 298 -10.94 7.16 9.75
N ILE A 299 -10.07 8.16 9.55
CA ILE A 299 -10.10 9.41 10.32
C ILE A 299 -10.97 10.52 9.71
N GLY A 300 -11.72 10.22 8.64
CA GLY A 300 -12.61 11.17 7.99
C GLY A 300 -11.91 12.31 7.26
N MET A 301 -10.64 12.15 6.85
CA MET A 301 -9.85 13.22 6.22
C MET A 301 -10.36 13.65 4.83
N HIS A 302 -11.24 12.86 4.22
CA HIS A 302 -11.91 13.13 2.95
C HIS A 302 -13.07 14.13 3.06
N HIS A 303 -13.40 14.60 4.27
CA HIS A 303 -14.35 15.68 4.51
C HIS A 303 -13.72 16.76 5.38
N ASP A 304 -13.84 18.03 4.98
CA ASP A 304 -13.50 19.16 5.83
C ASP A 304 -14.40 19.17 7.09
N PRO A 305 -13.83 19.47 8.28
CA PRO A 305 -14.61 19.52 9.50
C PRO A 305 -15.66 20.64 9.42
N PRO A 306 -16.83 20.46 10.05
CA PRO A 306 -17.85 21.50 10.07
C PRO A 306 -17.31 22.75 10.74
N LYS A 307 -17.79 23.93 10.32
CA LYS A 307 -17.34 25.23 10.88
C LYS A 307 -17.52 25.32 12.40
N SER A 308 -18.41 24.52 13.00
CA SER A 308 -18.63 24.42 14.44
C SER A 308 -17.49 23.75 15.22
N ALA A 309 -16.62 22.99 14.55
CA ALA A 309 -15.52 22.27 15.19
C ALA A 309 -14.36 23.19 15.64
N ASN A 310 -14.34 24.45 15.19
CA ASN A 310 -13.35 25.47 15.58
C ASN A 310 -11.88 25.00 15.48
N VAL A 311 -11.56 24.20 14.46
CA VAL A 311 -10.19 23.73 14.21
C VAL A 311 -9.28 24.91 13.85
N PRO A 312 -8.07 25.02 14.44
CA PRO A 312 -7.11 26.06 14.09
C PRO A 312 -6.81 26.08 12.59
N LYS A 313 -6.69 27.27 12.00
CA LYS A 313 -6.47 27.42 10.54
C LYS A 313 -5.21 26.70 10.05
N ALA A 314 -4.12 26.74 10.81
CA ALA A 314 -2.87 26.09 10.46
C ALA A 314 -3.01 24.55 10.45
N GLU A 315 -3.73 23.99 11.41
CA GLU A 315 -3.99 22.55 11.51
C GLU A 315 -4.91 22.08 10.38
N LEU A 316 -5.97 22.83 10.09
CA LEU A 316 -6.87 22.55 8.96
C LEU A 316 -6.12 22.59 7.62
N ASP A 317 -5.26 23.59 7.44
CA ASP A 317 -4.44 23.73 6.23
C ASP A 317 -3.47 22.55 6.06
N MET A 318 -2.83 22.12 7.15
CA MET A 318 -1.97 20.95 7.14
C MET A 318 -2.72 19.67 6.78
N ARG A 319 -3.91 19.46 7.37
CA ARG A 319 -4.79 18.33 7.05
C ARG A 319 -5.14 18.31 5.56
N ARG A 320 -5.49 19.46 4.98
CA ARG A 320 -5.76 19.59 3.54
C ARG A 320 -4.53 19.29 2.70
N ARG A 321 -3.35 19.82 3.06
CA ARG A 321 -2.08 19.52 2.36
C ARG A 321 -1.81 18.01 2.30
N VAL A 322 -1.90 17.32 3.43
CA VAL A 322 -1.71 15.86 3.51
C VAL A 322 -2.72 15.10 2.66
N PHE A 323 -4.00 15.49 2.72
CA PHE A 323 -5.05 14.90 1.89
C PHE A 323 -4.74 15.05 0.39
N TRP A 324 -4.40 16.26 -0.07
CA TRP A 324 -4.13 16.52 -1.48
C TRP A 324 -2.81 15.89 -1.97
N SER A 325 -1.82 15.73 -1.09
CA SER A 325 -0.62 14.93 -1.38
C SER A 325 -0.95 13.45 -1.58
N LEU A 326 -1.78 12.85 -0.70
CA LEU A 326 -2.27 11.48 -0.87
C LEU A 326 -3.11 11.33 -2.14
N TYR A 327 -4.04 12.25 -2.40
CA TYR A 327 -4.81 12.30 -3.64
C TYR A 327 -3.89 12.28 -4.87
N THR A 328 -2.84 13.10 -4.85
CA THR A 328 -1.86 13.15 -5.94
C THR A 328 -1.16 11.81 -6.16
N PHE A 329 -0.69 11.17 -5.09
CA PHE A 329 -0.08 9.85 -5.20
C PHE A 329 -1.05 8.80 -5.73
N ASP A 330 -2.28 8.74 -5.22
CA ASP A 330 -3.27 7.75 -5.65
C ASP A 330 -3.60 7.90 -7.13
N ARG A 331 -3.83 9.12 -7.61
CA ARG A 331 -4.13 9.36 -9.03
C ARG A 331 -2.95 8.97 -9.91
N ILE A 332 -1.73 9.39 -9.58
CA ILE A 332 -0.52 9.02 -10.34
C ILE A 332 -0.34 7.51 -10.37
N ALA A 333 -0.35 6.86 -9.19
CA ALA A 333 -0.11 5.43 -9.07
C ALA A 333 -1.11 4.61 -9.85
N SER A 334 -2.40 4.93 -9.69
CA SER A 334 -3.47 4.21 -10.36
C SER A 334 -3.45 4.44 -11.88
N MET A 335 -3.20 5.66 -12.35
CA MET A 335 -3.09 5.92 -13.79
C MET A 335 -1.88 5.21 -14.41
N LEU A 336 -0.70 5.27 -13.79
CA LEU A 336 0.52 4.63 -14.29
C LEU A 336 0.40 3.10 -14.31
N CYS A 337 -0.18 2.51 -13.26
CA CYS A 337 -0.38 1.07 -13.16
C CYS A 337 -1.68 0.56 -13.81
N LYS A 338 -2.48 1.43 -14.44
CA LYS A 338 -3.81 1.11 -14.99
C LYS A 338 -4.72 0.40 -13.98
N ARG A 339 -4.69 0.87 -12.74
CA ARG A 339 -5.49 0.36 -11.62
C ARG A 339 -6.62 1.34 -11.30
N PRO A 340 -7.71 0.89 -10.66
CA PRO A 340 -8.73 1.81 -10.16
C PRO A 340 -8.17 2.72 -9.08
N PHE A 341 -8.79 3.89 -8.92
CA PHE A 341 -8.52 4.81 -7.82
C PHE A 341 -8.96 4.21 -6.48
N SER A 342 -8.24 4.51 -5.40
CA SER A 342 -8.60 3.99 -4.07
C SER A 342 -9.91 4.58 -3.55
N PHE A 343 -10.30 5.77 -4.01
CA PHE A 343 -11.53 6.46 -3.63
C PHE A 343 -11.99 7.40 -4.75
N SER A 344 -13.31 7.58 -4.86
CA SER A 344 -13.94 8.37 -5.92
C SER A 344 -13.88 9.88 -5.63
N ASP A 345 -13.96 10.71 -6.68
CA ASP A 345 -14.04 12.16 -6.51
C ASP A 345 -15.37 12.59 -5.85
N ALA A 346 -16.44 11.82 -6.04
CA ALA A 346 -17.74 12.07 -5.43
C ALA A 346 -17.74 11.91 -3.90
N SER A 347 -16.83 11.10 -3.35
CA SER A 347 -16.68 10.92 -1.91
C SER A 347 -15.85 12.01 -1.23
N ILE A 348 -15.35 13.00 -1.97
CA ILE A 348 -14.43 14.02 -1.45
C ILE A 348 -15.17 15.34 -1.22
N ASN A 349 -15.03 15.90 -0.02
CA ASN A 349 -15.44 17.27 0.31
C ASN A 349 -14.33 17.99 1.07
N VAL A 350 -13.19 18.21 0.40
CA VAL A 350 -12.01 18.87 0.98
C VAL A 350 -11.66 20.07 0.09
N ALA A 351 -11.62 21.27 0.66
CA ALA A 351 -11.16 22.44 -0.08
C ALA A 351 -9.65 22.38 -0.35
N LEU A 352 -9.18 23.10 -1.37
CA LEU A 352 -7.75 23.28 -1.60
C LEU A 352 -7.11 24.03 -0.40
N PRO A 353 -5.84 23.74 -0.09
CA PRO A 353 -5.13 24.43 0.98
C PRO A 353 -4.84 25.89 0.60
N SER A 354 -4.52 26.70 1.60
CA SER A 354 -4.27 28.13 1.47
C SER A 354 -3.01 28.41 0.69
N ALA A 355 -3.08 29.37 -0.23
CA ALA A 355 -1.94 29.82 -1.04
C ALA A 355 -0.81 30.48 -0.25
N GLY A 356 -1.07 30.92 0.99
CA GLY A 356 -0.02 31.51 1.85
C GLY A 356 0.93 30.50 2.48
N ASN A 357 0.46 29.26 2.71
CA ASN A 357 1.20 28.22 3.45
C ASN A 357 1.61 27.03 2.57
N THR A 358 1.08 26.97 1.34
CA THR A 358 1.34 25.88 0.40
C THR A 358 2.09 26.41 -0.81
N PRO A 359 3.17 25.74 -1.27
CA PRO A 359 3.87 26.11 -2.49
C PRO A 359 2.93 26.21 -3.70
N SER A 360 3.13 27.22 -4.54
CA SER A 360 2.31 27.44 -5.74
C SER A 360 2.35 26.25 -6.70
N ALA A 361 3.50 25.59 -6.81
CA ALA A 361 3.69 24.38 -7.62
C ALA A 361 2.83 23.21 -7.13
N ALA A 362 2.80 22.93 -5.82
CA ALA A 362 1.94 21.92 -5.23
C ALA A 362 0.45 22.22 -5.50
N LEU A 363 0.02 23.48 -5.34
CA LEU A 363 -1.36 23.90 -5.65
C LEU A 363 -1.71 23.72 -7.12
N ALA A 364 -0.79 24.02 -8.03
CA ALA A 364 -0.96 23.77 -9.45
C ALA A 364 -1.13 22.27 -9.70
N LEU A 365 -0.23 21.42 -9.17
CA LEU A 365 -0.33 19.98 -9.33
C LEU A 365 -1.63 19.40 -8.76
N PHE A 366 -2.09 19.85 -7.59
CA PHE A 366 -3.37 19.37 -7.03
C PHE A 366 -4.54 19.63 -7.96
N ARG A 367 -4.58 20.81 -8.60
CA ARG A 367 -5.60 21.14 -9.60
C ARG A 367 -5.46 20.29 -10.86
N LEU A 368 -4.23 20.10 -11.35
CA LEU A 368 -3.96 19.21 -12.49
C LEU A 368 -4.42 17.79 -12.22
N ARG A 369 -4.12 17.23 -11.03
CA ARG A 369 -4.56 15.88 -10.65
C ARG A 369 -6.07 15.75 -10.58
N LYS A 370 -6.79 16.83 -10.27
CA LYS A 370 -8.26 16.81 -10.32
C LYS A 370 -8.76 16.69 -11.76
N LEU A 371 -8.24 17.50 -12.69
CA LEU A 371 -8.59 17.42 -14.12
C LEU A 371 -8.22 16.05 -14.71
N GLN A 372 -7.06 15.52 -14.36
CA GLN A 372 -6.63 14.18 -14.78
C GLN A 372 -7.55 13.08 -14.25
N SER A 373 -8.01 13.19 -13.01
CA SER A 373 -8.95 12.24 -12.42
C SER A 373 -10.29 12.25 -13.17
N GLU A 374 -10.84 13.44 -13.45
CA GLU A 374 -12.08 13.61 -14.22
C GLU A 374 -11.95 13.01 -15.62
N LEU A 375 -10.85 13.31 -16.33
CA LEU A 375 -10.55 12.75 -17.64
C LEU A 375 -10.44 11.21 -17.60
N TYR A 376 -9.63 10.68 -16.68
CA TYR A 376 -9.38 9.24 -16.58
C TYR A 376 -10.63 8.46 -16.19
N ALA A 377 -11.42 8.97 -15.24
CA ALA A 377 -12.70 8.37 -14.85
C ALA A 377 -13.70 8.40 -16.01
N GLY A 378 -13.77 9.51 -16.76
CA GLY A 378 -14.62 9.62 -17.93
C GLY A 378 -14.24 8.61 -19.03
N LEU A 379 -12.95 8.47 -19.32
CA LEU A 379 -12.45 7.57 -20.36
C LEU A 379 -12.59 6.08 -20.00
N HIS A 380 -12.28 5.70 -18.75
CA HIS A 380 -12.09 4.29 -18.41
C HIS A 380 -13.14 3.69 -17.46
N GLN A 381 -13.87 4.51 -16.70
CA GLN A 381 -14.83 4.02 -15.71
C GLN A 381 -16.29 4.15 -16.18
N ARG A 382 -16.53 4.85 -17.30
CA ARG A 382 -17.86 4.97 -17.89
C ARG A 382 -18.23 3.70 -18.65
N SER A 383 -19.37 3.10 -18.31
CA SER A 383 -19.91 1.91 -18.96
C SER A 383 -20.47 2.26 -20.34
N ALA A 384 -19.59 2.35 -21.34
CA ALA A 384 -19.87 2.71 -22.73
C ALA A 384 -20.34 4.16 -22.95
N TRP A 385 -19.80 4.76 -24.00
CA TRP A 385 -20.28 6.03 -24.54
C TRP A 385 -21.51 5.76 -25.39
N ASP A 386 -22.58 6.54 -25.22
CA ASP A 386 -23.80 6.48 -26.06
C ASP A 386 -23.50 7.07 -27.46
N GLY A 387 -22.54 6.50 -28.18
CA GLY A 387 -22.06 6.96 -29.49
C GLY A 387 -20.73 7.72 -29.46
N ALA A 388 -19.97 7.64 -30.56
CA ALA A 388 -18.63 8.24 -30.70
C ALA A 388 -18.64 9.77 -30.58
N GLU A 389 -19.68 10.45 -31.06
CA GLU A 389 -19.81 11.91 -30.96
C GLU A 389 -19.85 12.42 -29.50
N ASN A 390 -20.46 11.64 -28.60
CA ASN A 390 -20.52 11.96 -27.17
C ASN A 390 -19.16 11.74 -26.47
N ALA A 391 -18.34 10.81 -26.96
CA ALA A 391 -16.97 10.63 -26.49
C ALA A 391 -16.05 11.77 -26.94
N TRP A 392 -16.13 12.16 -28.22
CA TRP A 392 -15.33 13.25 -28.76
C TRP A 392 -15.62 14.60 -28.11
N THR A 393 -16.90 14.94 -27.95
CA THR A 393 -17.31 16.18 -27.27
C THR A 393 -16.80 16.23 -25.83
N PHE A 394 -16.83 15.11 -25.11
CA PHE A 394 -16.23 15.01 -23.78
C PHE A 394 -14.71 15.24 -23.82
N ILE A 395 -13.97 14.49 -24.65
CA ILE A 395 -12.51 14.60 -24.74
C ILE A 395 -12.09 16.04 -25.05
N TRP A 396 -12.74 16.69 -26.03
CA TRP A 396 -12.46 18.08 -26.37
C TRP A 396 -12.83 19.06 -25.26
N SER A 397 -13.89 18.80 -24.50
CA SER A 397 -14.25 19.64 -23.34
C SER A 397 -13.22 19.54 -22.22
N GLU A 398 -12.72 18.32 -21.92
CA GLU A 398 -11.66 18.12 -20.92
C GLU A 398 -10.33 18.69 -21.39
N TYR A 399 -10.03 18.56 -22.68
CA TYR A 399 -8.88 19.20 -23.32
C TYR A 399 -8.91 20.72 -23.15
N ALA A 400 -10.05 21.36 -23.41
CA ALA A 400 -10.18 22.81 -23.27
C ALA A 400 -9.95 23.27 -21.82
N LYS A 401 -10.46 22.53 -20.83
CA LYS A 401 -10.18 22.79 -19.41
C LYS A 401 -8.70 22.65 -19.07
N LEU A 402 -8.03 21.61 -19.57
CA LEU A 402 -6.60 21.38 -19.36
C LEU A 402 -5.76 22.50 -19.97
N GLN A 403 -6.10 22.94 -21.18
CA GLN A 403 -5.41 24.04 -21.85
C GLN A 403 -5.61 25.38 -21.14
N GLU A 404 -6.84 25.72 -20.76
CA GLU A 404 -7.14 26.92 -19.96
C GLU A 404 -6.35 26.92 -18.64
N TRP A 405 -6.34 25.77 -17.96
CA TRP A 405 -5.58 25.60 -16.73
C TRP A 405 -4.08 25.79 -16.95
N PHE A 406 -3.52 25.24 -18.04
CA PHE A 406 -2.10 25.31 -18.35
C PHE A 406 -1.65 26.77 -18.59
N GLU A 407 -2.39 27.50 -19.43
CA GLU A 407 -2.14 28.91 -19.73
C GLU A 407 -2.21 29.77 -18.44
N THR A 408 -3.20 29.50 -17.58
CA THR A 408 -3.38 30.26 -16.34
C THR A 408 -2.38 29.90 -15.24
N SER A 409 -1.85 28.68 -15.25
CA SER A 409 -1.00 28.14 -14.17
C SER A 409 0.49 28.40 -14.40
N LEU A 410 0.96 28.35 -15.64
CA LEU A 410 2.35 28.64 -15.99
C LEU A 410 2.80 30.04 -15.54
N THR A 411 1.88 31.01 -15.52
CA THR A 411 2.18 32.38 -15.06
C THR A 411 2.40 32.50 -13.55
N LYS A 412 1.98 31.49 -12.77
CA LYS A 412 1.98 31.51 -11.29
C LYS A 412 3.05 30.59 -10.68
N VAL A 413 3.76 29.85 -11.53
CA VAL A 413 4.69 28.81 -11.14
C VAL A 413 6.07 29.17 -11.68
N ASP A 414 7.10 28.87 -10.91
CA ASP A 414 8.50 29.11 -11.25
C ASP A 414 8.98 28.16 -12.36
N VAL A 415 10.06 28.52 -13.04
CA VAL A 415 10.54 27.89 -14.29
C VAL A 415 10.77 26.38 -14.14
N VAL A 416 11.35 25.95 -13.02
CA VAL A 416 11.62 24.51 -12.77
C VAL A 416 10.31 23.72 -12.60
N ALA A 417 9.37 24.28 -11.85
CA ALA A 417 8.08 23.65 -11.60
C ALA A 417 7.17 23.70 -12.84
N ALA A 418 7.32 24.73 -13.69
CA ALA A 418 6.66 24.82 -14.98
C ALA A 418 7.03 23.63 -15.89
N ARG A 419 8.29 23.20 -15.90
CA ARG A 419 8.75 22.07 -16.73
C ARG A 419 8.13 20.74 -16.31
N ILE A 420 8.00 20.48 -15.01
CA ILE A 420 7.31 19.26 -14.51
C ILE A 420 5.82 19.31 -14.86
N VAL A 421 5.19 20.46 -14.66
CA VAL A 421 3.79 20.69 -15.05
C VAL A 421 3.59 20.46 -16.56
N GLU A 422 4.53 20.92 -17.39
CA GLU A 422 4.50 20.75 -18.83
C GLU A 422 4.66 19.28 -19.24
N ILE A 423 5.56 18.52 -18.60
CA ILE A 423 5.69 17.08 -18.85
C ILE A 423 4.38 16.35 -18.54
N GLU A 424 3.79 16.64 -17.38
CA GLU A 424 2.53 16.02 -16.94
C GLU A 424 1.35 16.42 -17.83
N TYR A 425 1.31 17.67 -18.27
CA TYR A 425 0.35 18.15 -19.26
C TYR A 425 0.49 17.39 -20.59
N ASN A 426 1.71 17.29 -21.13
CA ASN A 426 1.97 16.59 -22.37
C ASN A 426 1.60 15.10 -22.30
N PHE A 427 1.83 14.47 -21.14
CA PHE A 427 1.38 13.09 -20.91
C PHE A 427 -0.15 12.95 -21.01
N CYS A 428 -0.92 13.88 -20.42
CA CYS A 428 -2.38 13.90 -20.56
C CYS A 428 -2.83 14.08 -22.00
N MET A 429 -2.15 14.96 -22.73
CA MET A 429 -2.45 15.26 -24.12
C MET A 429 -2.26 14.03 -25.00
N GLN A 430 -1.18 13.28 -24.78
CA GLN A 430 -0.93 12.01 -25.47
C GLN A 430 -1.97 10.96 -25.11
N ALA A 431 -2.34 10.84 -23.83
CA ALA A 431 -3.35 9.87 -23.38
C ALA A 431 -4.74 10.17 -23.97
N ALA A 432 -5.15 11.45 -23.98
CA ALA A 432 -6.40 11.89 -24.57
C ALA A 432 -6.41 11.67 -26.10
N SER A 433 -5.31 11.99 -26.78
CA SER A 433 -5.15 11.76 -28.23
C SER A 433 -5.18 10.27 -28.58
N TRP A 434 -4.57 9.42 -27.76
CA TRP A 434 -4.56 7.98 -28.00
C TRP A 434 -5.96 7.37 -27.82
N ALA A 435 -6.69 7.76 -26.78
CA ALA A 435 -8.07 7.33 -26.55
C ALA A 435 -9.00 7.75 -27.71
N ALA A 436 -8.81 8.97 -28.19
CA ALA A 436 -9.46 9.53 -29.37
C ALA A 436 -9.28 8.66 -30.64
N CYS A 437 -8.05 8.21 -30.93
CA CYS A 437 -7.79 7.40 -32.13
C CYS A 437 -8.37 5.97 -32.03
N HIS A 438 -8.35 5.36 -30.85
CA HIS A 438 -8.60 3.92 -30.70
C HIS A 438 -10.09 3.56 -30.63
N ASP A 439 -10.95 4.43 -30.09
CA ASP A 439 -12.41 4.23 -30.05
C ASP A 439 -13.14 4.79 -31.29
N GLY A 440 -12.44 5.57 -32.13
CA GLY A 440 -12.98 6.22 -33.32
C GLY A 440 -12.98 5.39 -34.61
N GLY A 441 -12.40 4.18 -34.61
CA GLY A 441 -12.33 3.34 -35.81
C GLY A 441 -11.60 3.99 -36.99
N VAL A 442 -10.59 4.83 -36.73
CA VAL A 442 -9.77 5.46 -37.78
C VAL A 442 -8.50 4.62 -37.93
N ASP A 443 -8.42 3.83 -39.00
CA ASP A 443 -7.29 2.95 -39.36
C ASP A 443 -5.99 3.69 -39.76
N ASP A 444 -5.92 5.01 -39.56
CA ASP A 444 -4.75 5.80 -39.95
C ASP A 444 -4.22 6.65 -38.77
N PRO A 445 -3.14 6.21 -38.09
CA PRO A 445 -2.51 6.99 -37.02
C PRO A 445 -1.86 8.29 -37.52
N GLY A 446 -1.82 8.53 -38.84
CA GLY A 446 -1.30 9.76 -39.44
C GLY A 446 -2.31 10.92 -39.58
N ALA A 447 -3.62 10.67 -39.38
CA ALA A 447 -4.66 11.67 -39.60
C ALA A 447 -5.21 12.35 -38.33
N ALA A 448 -4.84 11.85 -37.14
CA ALA A 448 -5.05 12.59 -35.91
C ALA A 448 -4.09 13.79 -35.93
N VAL A 449 -4.65 14.98 -36.02
CA VAL A 449 -3.93 16.24 -35.86
C VAL A 449 -3.21 16.17 -34.51
N THR A 450 -1.94 15.75 -34.53
CA THR A 450 -0.99 16.17 -33.54
C THR A 450 -0.95 17.69 -33.70
N PRO A 451 -1.37 18.48 -32.70
CA PRO A 451 -1.02 19.88 -32.74
C PRO A 451 0.51 19.90 -32.78
N GLN A 452 1.10 20.37 -33.89
CA GLN A 452 2.52 20.66 -33.95
C GLN A 452 2.78 21.75 -32.92
N ILE A 453 3.10 21.34 -31.69
CA ILE A 453 3.69 22.22 -30.70
C ILE A 453 5.19 22.16 -30.98
N ASP A 454 5.69 23.23 -31.60
CA ASP A 454 7.11 23.49 -31.85
C ASP A 454 7.93 23.19 -30.59
N PRO A 455 8.83 22.18 -30.56
CA PRO A 455 9.58 21.83 -29.35
C PRO A 455 10.61 22.89 -28.91
N LEU A 456 10.67 24.05 -29.57
CA LEU A 456 11.74 25.03 -29.43
C LEU A 456 11.28 26.47 -29.73
N ARG A 457 10.19 26.95 -29.12
CA ARG A 457 10.01 28.42 -28.99
C ARG A 457 10.72 28.96 -27.77
N SER A 458 12.03 29.07 -27.94
CA SER A 458 12.91 30.16 -27.47
C SER A 458 12.68 30.71 -26.06
N ALA A 459 13.65 30.43 -25.20
CA ALA A 459 14.04 31.21 -24.04
C ALA A 459 13.85 32.73 -24.22
N PRO A 460 13.38 33.47 -23.21
CA PRO A 460 13.83 34.83 -23.03
C PRO A 460 15.20 34.82 -22.36
N ARG A 461 16.10 35.64 -22.90
CA ARG A 461 17.42 35.95 -22.33
C ARG A 461 17.31 36.58 -20.94
#